data_AF-A0A844FW85-F1
#
_entry.id   AF-A0A844FW85-F1
#
_cell.length_a   1.000
_cell.length_b   1.000
_cell.length_c   1.000
_cell.angle_alpha   90.00
_cell.angle_beta   90.00
_cell.angle_gamma   90.00
#
_symmetry.space_group_name_H-M   'P 1'
#
loop_
_entity.id
_entity.type
_entity.pdbx_description
1 polymer ?
#
loop_
_entity_poly.entity_id
_entity_poly.type
_entity_poly.pdbx_seq_one_letter_code
_entity_poly.pdbx_strand_id
1 'polypeptide(L)'
;MSIHTILSFVVTFIIAAFLVPLVGKVTKNMGIIAHENKRTIHHGIIPRTGGYAIYIAFLIGAMIFLKTDVQINSVLIGGFIIFMVGFYDDIHDLPPKAKVAGQVLAALVVILYGGISLKDFMIPNVPTNISTVLAIIITIGWIIGITNAVNLIDGLDGLCAGISIIVLVTITVTSITSGRSDIASLSMLLAGSIAGFLLYNFHPAKIFMGDCGALFIGFMISVISLLGFGYKGSTFFTLGAPIVVLAVPIMDTLIAIIRRKVHHKRFDEADRGHLHHKLMFSLELGQTKSVLILYAATALFSLCSYLNLNHPNYARILFITLLIIFEIFVEYTNMISRKYKPILTIINIFLHRDDLPKIKESEPYRKIVRNFKGKLKYVLLVIVVVIASYYGYQYTHRDTGPKIKPITYVEVTDGTELMKTIYKDIESTRDRTALREYVAAYFAADFYSLKNKDKDEIGGTNYFYQDKLSDFQDYAKKDYYASVNKLIANGENTDNIVSYEVLSNTVSETKLAGLEDYNYYDVILHLQFNHKSQILNTKDISVTIRLIDKNHKYYVVSYSYNGPYVKPNDD
;
A
#
# COMPACT_ATOMS: atom_id res chain seq x y z
N MET A 1 7.33 -13.32 -5.11
CA MET A 1 8.05 -12.26 -5.84
C MET A 1 8.35 -12.80 -7.23
N SER A 2 7.97 -12.12 -8.31
CA SER A 2 8.22 -12.64 -9.66
C SER A 2 9.71 -12.52 -10.01
N ILE A 3 10.21 -13.44 -10.83
CA ILE A 3 11.58 -13.39 -11.38
C ILE A 3 11.86 -12.03 -12.04
N HIS A 4 10.85 -11.46 -12.67
CA HIS A 4 10.89 -10.16 -13.32
C HIS A 4 11.26 -9.02 -12.35
N THR A 5 10.64 -8.95 -11.17
CA THR A 5 10.94 -7.92 -10.17
C THR A 5 12.36 -8.04 -9.60
N ILE A 6 12.87 -9.26 -9.45
CA ILE A 6 14.27 -9.48 -9.03
C ILE A 6 15.23 -9.00 -10.12
N LEU A 7 14.98 -9.39 -11.38
CA LEU A 7 15.81 -9.00 -12.52
C LEU A 7 15.82 -7.48 -12.72
N SER A 8 14.68 -6.81 -12.52
CA SER A 8 14.59 -5.35 -12.55
C SER A 8 15.60 -4.69 -11.61
N PHE A 9 15.78 -5.20 -10.38
CA PHE A 9 16.80 -4.68 -9.45
C PHE A 9 18.22 -5.02 -9.89
N VAL A 10 18.48 -6.29 -10.23
CA VAL A 10 19.83 -6.77 -10.52
C VAL A 10 20.41 -6.08 -11.76
N VAL A 11 19.60 -5.93 -12.81
CA VAL A 11 20.05 -5.30 -14.06
C VAL A 11 20.34 -3.82 -13.86
N THR A 12 19.44 -3.06 -13.21
CA THR A 12 19.71 -1.64 -12.97
C THR A 12 20.84 -1.41 -11.98
N PHE A 13 21.04 -2.30 -11.01
CA PHE A 13 22.19 -2.30 -10.12
C PHE A 13 23.51 -2.45 -10.90
N ILE A 14 23.61 -3.44 -11.78
CA ILE A 14 24.82 -3.66 -12.59
C ILE A 14 25.09 -2.46 -13.50
N ILE A 15 24.05 -1.95 -14.17
CA ILE A 15 24.18 -0.79 -15.06
C ILE A 15 24.64 0.44 -14.27
N ALA A 16 24.02 0.75 -13.13
CA ALA A 16 24.43 1.88 -12.30
C ALA A 16 25.85 1.70 -11.76
N ALA A 17 26.19 0.51 -11.25
CA ALA A 17 27.54 0.22 -10.75
C ALA A 17 28.62 0.45 -11.83
N PHE A 18 28.32 0.13 -13.09
CA PHE A 18 29.21 0.40 -14.21
C PHE A 18 29.23 1.88 -14.63
N LEU A 19 28.08 2.55 -14.70
CA LEU A 19 27.96 3.93 -15.16
C LEU A 19 28.55 4.94 -14.18
N VAL A 20 28.44 4.71 -12.88
CA VAL A 20 28.90 5.64 -11.83
C VAL A 20 30.38 6.04 -11.99
N PRO A 21 31.35 5.11 -12.10
CA PRO A 21 32.75 5.49 -12.31
C PRO A 21 33.01 6.12 -13.68
N LEU A 22 32.27 5.73 -14.73
CA LEU A 22 32.39 6.30 -16.06
C LEU A 22 31.96 7.77 -16.08
N VAL A 23 30.75 8.04 -15.59
CA VAL A 23 30.20 9.38 -15.45
C VAL A 23 31.10 10.23 -14.56
N GLY A 24 31.51 9.70 -13.40
CA GLY A 24 32.39 10.41 -12.47
C GLY A 24 33.73 10.83 -13.10
N LYS A 25 34.30 10.04 -14.01
CA LYS A 25 35.53 10.40 -14.73
C LYS A 25 35.30 11.54 -15.74
N VAL A 26 34.22 11.46 -16.52
CA VAL A 26 33.87 12.48 -17.51
C VAL A 26 33.57 13.81 -16.84
N THR A 27 32.77 13.80 -15.79
CA THR A 27 32.28 15.01 -15.13
C THR A 27 33.37 15.68 -14.29
N LYS A 28 34.31 14.91 -13.75
CA LYS A 28 35.56 15.43 -13.15
C LYS A 28 36.36 16.25 -14.17
N ASN A 29 36.47 15.77 -15.42
CA ASN A 29 37.17 16.50 -16.48
C ASN A 29 36.43 17.76 -16.94
N MET A 30 35.10 17.79 -16.80
CA MET A 30 34.26 18.96 -17.10
C MET A 30 34.18 19.98 -15.96
N GLY A 31 34.80 19.70 -14.81
CA GLY A 31 34.76 20.59 -13.64
C GLY A 31 33.47 20.53 -12.82
N ILE A 32 32.61 19.54 -13.04
CA ILE A 32 31.38 19.33 -12.24
C ILE A 32 31.74 18.58 -10.95
N ILE A 33 32.40 19.30 -10.04
CA ILE A 33 32.97 18.79 -8.80
C ILE A 33 32.41 19.53 -7.59
N ALA A 34 32.36 18.85 -6.44
CA ALA A 34 32.05 19.49 -5.18
C ALA A 34 33.24 20.33 -4.72
N HIS A 35 33.00 21.63 -4.56
CA HIS A 35 34.01 22.58 -4.11
C HIS A 35 34.03 22.63 -2.58
N GLU A 36 35.24 22.65 -2.01
CA GLU A 36 35.39 22.86 -0.57
C GLU A 36 34.93 24.28 -0.19
N ASN A 37 34.07 24.37 0.82
CA ASN A 37 33.60 25.62 1.39
C ASN A 37 33.67 25.54 2.92
N LYS A 38 33.55 26.68 3.63
CA LYS A 38 33.45 26.74 5.13
C LYS A 38 32.25 25.95 5.72
N ARG A 39 31.49 25.27 4.87
CA ARG A 39 30.24 24.54 5.15
C ARG A 39 30.33 23.05 4.81
N THR A 40 31.34 22.61 4.05
CA THR A 40 31.48 21.21 3.61
C THR A 40 32.37 20.42 4.57
N ILE A 41 32.04 19.16 4.80
CA ILE A 41 32.74 18.26 5.74
C ILE A 41 33.75 17.36 4.99
N HIS A 42 33.66 17.31 3.66
CA HIS A 42 34.56 16.52 2.83
C HIS A 42 35.87 17.26 2.52
N HIS A 43 36.90 16.47 2.26
CA HIS A 43 38.21 16.93 1.79
C HIS A 43 38.50 16.32 0.41
N GLY A 44 39.02 17.11 -0.52
CA GLY A 44 39.40 16.72 -1.87
C GLY A 44 38.33 16.94 -2.94
N ILE A 45 38.74 16.70 -4.19
CA ILE A 45 37.91 16.88 -5.40
C ILE A 45 37.05 15.63 -5.61
N ILE A 46 35.77 15.71 -5.25
CA ILE A 46 34.79 14.63 -5.41
C ILE A 46 33.77 15.05 -6.49
N PRO A 47 33.54 14.25 -7.55
CA PRO A 47 32.53 14.57 -8.57
C PRO A 47 31.12 14.57 -7.98
N ARG A 48 30.25 15.48 -8.44
CA ARG A 48 28.87 15.65 -7.93
C ARG A 48 27.82 15.22 -8.95
N THR A 49 27.93 14.00 -9.47
CA THR A 49 27.18 13.56 -10.67
C THR A 49 26.63 12.14 -10.58
N GLY A 50 26.56 11.58 -9.38
CA GLY A 50 25.98 10.26 -9.14
C GLY A 50 24.54 10.14 -9.64
N GLY A 51 23.76 11.20 -9.55
CA GLY A 51 22.38 11.28 -10.04
C GLY A 51 22.23 10.97 -11.53
N TYR A 52 23.23 11.29 -12.36
CA TYR A 52 23.16 11.04 -13.80
C TYR A 52 23.22 9.53 -14.08
N ALA A 53 24.11 8.82 -13.38
CA ALA A 53 24.22 7.37 -13.51
C ALA A 53 22.96 6.67 -12.98
N ILE A 54 22.38 7.15 -11.87
CA ILE A 54 21.11 6.62 -11.33
C ILE A 54 19.98 6.80 -12.36
N TYR A 55 19.84 8.00 -12.93
CA TYR A 55 18.79 8.31 -13.89
C TYR A 55 18.91 7.48 -15.18
N ILE A 56 20.11 7.39 -15.75
CA ILE A 56 20.36 6.60 -16.97
C ILE A 56 20.10 5.11 -16.71
N ALA A 57 20.58 4.57 -15.58
CA ALA A 57 20.33 3.18 -15.23
C ALA A 57 18.83 2.90 -15.03
N PHE A 58 18.11 3.81 -14.37
CA PHE A 58 16.67 3.72 -14.21
C PHE A 58 15.93 3.75 -15.55
N LEU A 59 16.30 4.67 -16.46
CA LEU A 59 15.67 4.76 -17.79
C LEU A 59 15.89 3.50 -18.61
N ILE A 60 17.12 2.98 -18.67
CA ILE A 60 17.42 1.74 -19.40
C ILE A 60 16.61 0.58 -18.80
N GLY A 61 16.58 0.47 -17.47
CA GLY A 61 15.77 -0.52 -16.79
C GLY A 61 14.27 -0.37 -17.06
N ALA A 62 13.76 0.86 -17.08
CA ALA A 62 12.37 1.14 -17.42
C ALA A 62 12.03 0.68 -18.84
N MET A 63 12.92 0.89 -19.82
CA MET A 63 12.72 0.42 -21.19
C MET A 63 12.70 -1.10 -21.31
N ILE A 64 13.47 -1.81 -20.48
CA ILE A 64 13.57 -3.28 -20.53
C ILE A 64 12.38 -3.94 -19.81
N PHE A 65 11.99 -3.41 -18.65
CA PHE A 65 11.11 -4.11 -17.71
C PHE A 65 9.71 -3.49 -17.58
N LEU A 66 9.49 -2.22 -17.93
CA LEU A 66 8.17 -1.61 -17.78
C LEU A 66 7.39 -1.67 -19.09
N LYS A 67 6.12 -2.08 -18.99
CA LYS A 67 5.15 -1.83 -20.05
C LYS A 67 4.64 -0.41 -19.89
N THR A 68 4.80 0.40 -20.92
CA THR A 68 4.39 1.80 -20.90
C THR A 68 2.87 1.90 -21.02
N ASP A 69 2.24 2.52 -20.02
CA ASP A 69 0.89 3.03 -20.07
C ASP A 69 0.90 4.54 -19.79
N VAL A 70 -0.28 5.17 -19.75
CA VAL A 70 -0.41 6.61 -19.49
C VAL A 70 0.19 6.99 -18.12
N GLN A 71 0.04 6.14 -17.10
CA GLN A 71 0.58 6.40 -15.77
C GLN A 71 2.10 6.37 -15.78
N ILE A 72 2.71 5.30 -16.27
CA ILE A 72 4.17 5.15 -16.37
C ILE A 72 4.77 6.24 -17.27
N ASN A 73 4.13 6.58 -18.39
CA ASN A 73 4.59 7.68 -19.24
C ASN A 73 4.60 9.02 -18.49
N SER A 74 3.57 9.31 -17.70
CA SER A 74 3.55 10.53 -16.88
C SER A 74 4.68 10.58 -15.84
N VAL A 75 5.02 9.42 -15.24
CA VAL A 75 6.13 9.29 -14.28
C VAL A 75 7.46 9.53 -14.98
N LEU A 76 7.67 8.95 -16.17
CA LEU A 76 8.90 9.12 -16.95
C LEU A 76 9.09 10.57 -17.42
N ILE A 77 8.03 11.21 -17.92
CA ILE A 77 8.06 12.63 -18.35
C ILE A 77 8.30 13.54 -17.15
N GLY A 78 7.56 13.37 -16.05
CA GLY A 78 7.77 14.15 -14.82
C GLY A 78 9.17 13.94 -14.25
N GLY A 79 9.67 12.70 -14.25
CA GLY A 79 11.03 12.36 -13.83
C GLY A 79 12.09 13.03 -14.70
N PHE A 80 11.89 13.10 -16.02
CA PHE A 80 12.78 13.85 -16.93
C PHE A 80 12.79 15.35 -16.62
N ILE A 81 11.64 15.96 -16.36
CA ILE A 81 11.55 17.39 -15.98
C ILE A 81 12.36 17.64 -14.70
N ILE A 82 12.17 16.82 -13.67
CA ILE A 82 12.91 16.95 -12.40
C ILE A 82 14.41 16.75 -12.60
N PHE A 83 14.77 15.73 -13.38
CA PHE A 83 16.17 15.46 -13.71
C PHE A 83 16.81 16.67 -14.39
N MET A 84 16.14 17.30 -15.36
CA MET A 84 16.62 18.51 -16.04
C MET A 84 16.73 19.72 -15.09
N VAL A 85 15.77 19.89 -14.17
CA VAL A 85 15.83 20.96 -13.16
C VAL A 85 17.06 20.80 -12.28
N GLY A 86 17.30 19.60 -11.76
CA GLY A 86 18.47 19.36 -10.92
C GLY A 86 19.78 19.32 -11.71
N PHE A 87 19.78 18.88 -12.96
CA PHE A 87 20.94 18.97 -13.85
C PHE A 87 21.35 20.43 -14.08
N TYR A 88 20.38 21.30 -14.37
CA TYR A 88 20.64 22.72 -14.56
C TYR A 88 21.09 23.39 -13.26
N ASP A 89 20.53 22.97 -12.12
CA ASP A 89 20.93 23.44 -10.80
C ASP A 89 22.38 23.07 -10.43
N ASP A 90 22.80 21.83 -10.70
CA ASP A 90 24.18 21.39 -10.43
C ASP A 90 25.24 22.21 -11.20
N ILE A 91 24.84 22.90 -12.28
CA ILE A 91 25.72 23.74 -13.10
C ILE A 91 25.58 25.24 -12.76
N HIS A 92 24.37 25.73 -12.51
CA HIS A 92 24.08 27.17 -12.42
C HIS A 92 23.57 27.66 -11.07
N ASP A 93 23.45 26.80 -10.05
CA ASP A 93 22.90 27.12 -8.72
C ASP A 93 21.56 27.89 -8.81
N LEU A 94 20.47 27.16 -9.11
CA LEU A 94 19.14 27.74 -9.27
C LEU A 94 18.59 28.33 -7.95
N PRO A 95 17.87 29.47 -8.02
CA PRO A 95 17.16 29.97 -6.88
C PRO A 95 16.05 28.98 -6.46
N PRO A 96 15.74 28.84 -5.15
CA PRO A 96 14.75 27.89 -4.65
C PRO A 96 13.38 27.98 -5.33
N LYS A 97 12.95 29.18 -5.71
CA LYS A 97 11.68 29.40 -6.43
C LYS A 97 11.66 28.73 -7.81
N ALA A 98 12.78 28.73 -8.53
CA ALA A 98 12.88 28.08 -9.84
C ALA A 98 12.84 26.55 -9.70
N LYS A 99 13.50 25.99 -8.67
CA LYS A 99 13.41 24.56 -8.35
C LYS A 99 11.97 24.13 -8.08
N VAL A 100 11.26 24.88 -7.23
CA VAL A 100 9.86 24.61 -6.90
C VAL A 100 8.96 24.73 -8.14
N ALA A 101 9.18 25.71 -9.02
CA ALA A 101 8.42 25.83 -10.27
C ALA A 101 8.58 24.59 -11.17
N GLY A 102 9.79 24.07 -11.31
CA GLY A 102 10.06 22.81 -12.02
C GLY A 102 9.39 21.59 -11.36
N GLN A 103 9.38 21.55 -10.03
CA GLN A 103 8.68 20.50 -9.27
C GLN A 103 7.16 20.56 -9.45
N VAL A 104 6.57 21.76 -9.44
CA VAL A 104 5.14 21.97 -9.73
C VAL A 104 4.81 21.50 -11.14
N LEU A 105 5.64 21.84 -12.14
CA LEU A 105 5.43 21.41 -13.52
C LEU A 105 5.43 19.88 -13.65
N ALA A 106 6.41 19.20 -13.04
CA ALA A 106 6.46 17.74 -13.03
C ALA A 106 5.25 17.12 -12.31
N ALA A 107 4.84 17.68 -11.17
CA ALA A 107 3.65 17.24 -10.44
C ALA A 107 2.36 17.39 -11.28
N LEU A 108 2.22 18.50 -12.01
CA LEU A 108 1.07 18.72 -12.90
C LEU A 108 1.02 17.70 -14.04
N VAL A 109 2.16 17.31 -14.62
CA VAL A 109 2.19 16.24 -15.63
C VAL A 109 1.67 14.92 -15.04
N VAL A 110 2.16 14.53 -13.87
CA VAL A 110 1.74 13.30 -13.17
C VAL A 110 0.24 13.31 -12.85
N ILE A 111 -0.30 14.46 -12.43
CA ILE A 111 -1.70 14.59 -12.05
C ILE A 111 -2.62 14.68 -13.28
N LEU A 112 -2.34 15.60 -14.21
CA LEU A 112 -3.24 15.93 -15.33
C LEU A 112 -3.14 14.91 -16.46
N TYR A 113 -1.93 14.45 -16.80
CA TYR A 113 -1.72 13.45 -17.84
C TYR A 113 -1.80 12.03 -17.28
N GLY A 114 -1.17 11.77 -16.14
CA GLY A 114 -1.15 10.44 -15.51
C GLY A 114 -2.43 10.07 -14.74
N GLY A 115 -3.24 11.04 -14.33
CA GLY A 115 -4.37 10.80 -13.43
C GLY A 115 -3.93 10.28 -12.05
N ILE A 116 -2.70 10.58 -11.63
CA ILE A 116 -2.13 10.12 -10.36
C ILE A 116 -2.33 11.22 -9.32
N SER A 117 -3.34 11.04 -8.49
CA SER A 117 -3.64 11.90 -7.34
C SER A 117 -4.21 11.10 -6.20
N LEU A 118 -4.44 11.75 -5.06
CA LEU A 118 -5.22 11.17 -3.98
C LEU A 118 -6.63 10.83 -4.47
N LYS A 119 -6.89 9.52 -4.60
CA LYS A 119 -8.21 8.99 -4.93
C LYS A 119 -9.08 8.90 -3.68
N ASP A 120 -10.39 9.03 -3.88
CA ASP A 120 -11.42 8.87 -2.84
C ASP A 120 -11.24 9.79 -1.62
N PHE A 121 -10.58 10.94 -1.81
CA PHE A 121 -10.50 11.98 -0.80
C PHE A 121 -11.86 12.67 -0.68
N MET A 122 -12.63 12.31 0.33
CA MET A 122 -13.92 12.93 0.65
C MET A 122 -13.89 13.54 2.04
N ILE A 123 -14.18 14.84 2.13
CA ILE A 123 -14.41 15.49 3.41
C ILE A 123 -15.91 15.43 3.71
N PRO A 124 -16.33 14.91 4.88
CA PRO A 124 -17.74 14.89 5.27
C PRO A 124 -18.36 16.29 5.16
N ASN A 125 -19.54 16.40 4.56
CA ASN A 125 -20.29 17.64 4.34
C ASN A 125 -19.61 18.67 3.40
N VAL A 126 -18.60 18.29 2.63
CA VAL A 126 -17.99 19.16 1.61
C VAL A 126 -18.34 18.65 0.21
N PRO A 127 -18.76 19.54 -0.73
CA PRO A 127 -18.99 19.18 -2.12
C PRO A 127 -17.82 18.43 -2.77
N THR A 128 -18.12 17.42 -3.60
CA THR A 128 -17.12 16.52 -4.21
C THR A 128 -16.11 17.26 -5.08
N ASN A 129 -16.54 18.29 -5.80
CA ASN A 129 -15.65 19.15 -6.61
C ASN A 129 -14.61 19.86 -5.74
N ILE A 130 -15.00 20.40 -4.58
CA ILE A 130 -14.08 21.08 -3.64
C ILE A 130 -13.11 20.07 -3.05
N SER A 131 -13.60 18.88 -2.68
CA SER A 131 -12.74 17.81 -2.15
C SER A 131 -11.72 17.33 -3.20
N THR A 132 -12.12 17.25 -4.48
CA THR A 132 -11.20 16.91 -5.59
C THR A 132 -10.11 17.97 -5.77
N VAL A 133 -10.46 19.25 -5.74
CA VAL A 133 -9.47 20.35 -5.82
C VAL A 133 -8.49 20.30 -4.65
N LEU A 134 -8.99 20.07 -3.42
CA LEU A 134 -8.14 19.91 -2.25
C LEU A 134 -7.22 18.69 -2.37
N ALA A 135 -7.71 17.57 -2.89
CA ALA A 135 -6.92 16.37 -3.14
C ALA A 135 -5.74 16.67 -4.09
N ILE A 136 -5.99 17.43 -5.16
CA ILE A 136 -4.95 17.87 -6.11
C ILE A 136 -3.92 18.77 -5.40
N ILE A 137 -4.37 19.78 -4.64
CA ILE A 137 -3.47 20.69 -3.91
C ILE A 137 -2.58 19.91 -2.93
N ILE A 138 -3.17 18.97 -2.18
CA ILE A 138 -2.44 18.12 -1.24
C ILE A 138 -1.46 17.22 -2.00
N THR A 139 -1.84 16.67 -3.16
CA THR A 139 -0.97 15.84 -3.99
C THR A 139 0.24 16.64 -4.50
N ILE A 140 0.04 17.88 -4.96
CA ILE A 140 1.14 18.76 -5.38
C ILE A 140 2.06 19.05 -4.18
N GLY A 141 1.49 19.41 -3.03
CA GLY A 141 2.25 19.65 -1.81
C GLY A 141 3.02 18.41 -1.33
N TRP A 142 2.45 17.22 -1.52
CA TRP A 142 3.09 15.94 -1.24
C TRP A 142 4.31 15.70 -2.12
N ILE A 143 4.16 15.82 -3.43
CA ILE A 143 5.26 15.62 -4.40
C ILE A 143 6.40 16.59 -4.10
N ILE A 144 6.09 17.88 -3.97
CA ILE A 144 7.09 18.93 -3.67
C ILE A 144 7.73 18.70 -2.30
N GLY A 145 6.93 18.39 -1.28
CA GLY A 145 7.38 18.20 0.10
C GLY A 145 8.37 17.05 0.23
N ILE A 146 8.01 15.88 -0.31
CA ILE A 146 8.88 14.69 -0.29
C ILE A 146 10.12 14.90 -1.15
N THR A 147 9.98 15.51 -2.33
CA THR A 147 11.12 15.83 -3.20
C THR A 147 12.17 16.67 -2.48
N ASN A 148 11.75 17.74 -1.79
CA ASN A 148 12.67 18.59 -1.05
C ASN A 148 13.17 17.93 0.26
N ALA A 149 12.35 17.12 0.93
CA ALA A 149 12.80 16.39 2.13
C ALA A 149 13.93 15.41 1.80
N VAL A 150 13.84 14.69 0.67
CA VAL A 150 14.90 13.78 0.21
C VAL A 150 16.15 14.55 -0.24
N ASN A 151 15.99 15.73 -0.88
CA ASN A 151 17.13 16.60 -1.17
C ASN A 151 17.85 17.07 0.11
N LEU A 152 17.10 17.48 1.15
CA LEU A 152 17.68 18.00 2.39
C LEU A 152 18.47 16.96 3.21
N ILE A 153 18.14 15.67 3.11
CA ILE A 153 18.88 14.61 3.82
C ILE A 153 20.14 14.16 3.06
N ASP A 154 20.35 14.59 1.81
CA ASP A 154 21.56 14.31 1.03
C ASP A 154 22.76 15.14 1.50
N GLY A 155 23.04 15.07 2.80
CA GLY A 155 24.12 15.81 3.48
C GLY A 155 25.25 14.92 4.00
N LEU A 156 25.11 13.59 3.96
CA LEU A 156 26.14 12.62 4.36
C LEU A 156 26.25 11.48 3.35
N ASP A 157 27.47 11.00 3.15
CA ASP A 157 27.81 9.81 2.35
C ASP A 157 26.89 8.62 2.68
N GLY A 158 26.20 8.12 1.68
CA GLY A 158 25.30 6.98 1.76
C GLY A 158 23.93 7.27 2.38
N LEU A 159 23.72 8.40 3.07
CA LEU A 159 22.49 8.61 3.85
C LEU A 159 21.23 8.61 2.98
N CYS A 160 21.17 9.50 1.98
CA CYS A 160 20.01 9.63 1.09
C CYS A 160 19.75 8.32 0.31
N ALA A 161 20.80 7.74 -0.27
CA ALA A 161 20.71 6.52 -1.05
C ALA A 161 20.19 5.33 -0.23
N GLY A 162 20.71 5.07 0.97
CA GLY A 162 20.27 3.92 1.76
C GLY A 162 18.88 4.08 2.36
N ILE A 163 18.50 5.29 2.84
CA ILE A 163 17.12 5.56 3.27
C ILE A 163 16.16 5.30 2.10
N SER A 164 16.49 5.80 0.90
CA SER A 164 15.68 5.63 -0.30
C SER A 164 15.52 4.16 -0.69
N ILE A 165 16.58 3.34 -0.61
CA ILE A 165 16.50 1.90 -0.86
C ILE A 165 15.55 1.22 0.13
N ILE A 166 15.66 1.51 1.44
CA ILE A 166 14.78 0.94 2.47
C ILE A 166 13.32 1.29 2.17
N VAL A 167 13.05 2.55 1.81
CA VAL A 167 11.71 3.02 1.42
C VAL A 167 11.19 2.24 0.21
N LEU A 168 11.98 2.14 -0.86
CA LEU A 168 11.58 1.48 -2.11
C LEU A 168 11.38 -0.04 -1.94
N VAL A 169 12.21 -0.70 -1.13
CA VAL A 169 12.02 -2.12 -0.78
C VAL A 169 10.71 -2.31 -0.02
N THR A 170 10.39 -1.41 0.90
CA THR A 170 9.14 -1.48 1.67
C THR A 170 7.92 -1.27 0.78
N ILE A 171 7.99 -0.32 -0.16
CA ILE A 171 6.96 -0.14 -1.18
C ILE A 171 6.83 -1.39 -2.05
N THR A 172 7.95 -2.00 -2.44
CA THR A 172 7.97 -3.24 -3.24
C THR A 172 7.23 -4.36 -2.51
N VAL A 173 7.58 -4.63 -1.26
CA VAL A 173 6.95 -5.69 -0.44
C VAL A 173 5.44 -5.42 -0.30
N THR A 174 5.05 -4.19 0.01
CA THR A 174 3.64 -3.79 0.15
C THR A 174 2.87 -3.87 -1.16
N SER A 175 3.52 -3.55 -2.28
CA SER A 175 2.91 -3.61 -3.62
C SER A 175 2.70 -5.05 -4.06
N ILE A 176 3.64 -5.95 -3.77
CA ILE A 176 3.49 -7.39 -4.03
C ILE A 176 2.30 -7.96 -3.27
N THR A 177 2.18 -7.64 -1.97
CA THR A 177 1.02 -8.10 -1.17
C THR A 177 -0.31 -7.52 -1.66
N SER A 178 -0.26 -6.38 -2.36
CA SER A 178 -1.43 -5.73 -2.96
C SER A 178 -1.72 -6.18 -4.39
N GLY A 179 -0.93 -7.10 -4.95
CA GLY A 179 -1.07 -7.58 -6.34
C GLY A 179 -0.54 -6.63 -7.42
N ARG A 180 0.13 -5.53 -7.04
CA ARG A 180 0.69 -4.51 -7.94
C ARG A 180 2.15 -4.81 -8.31
N SER A 181 2.33 -5.77 -9.20
CA SER A 181 3.67 -6.19 -9.67
C SER A 181 4.40 -5.13 -10.50
N ASP A 182 3.65 -4.23 -11.12
CA ASP A 182 4.11 -3.07 -11.88
C ASP A 182 4.82 -2.05 -10.98
N ILE A 183 4.19 -1.68 -9.85
CA ILE A 183 4.76 -0.74 -8.87
C ILE A 183 5.95 -1.37 -8.15
N ALA A 184 5.86 -2.67 -7.84
CA ALA A 184 6.97 -3.43 -7.27
C ALA A 184 8.19 -3.40 -8.21
N SER A 185 7.98 -3.61 -9.51
CA SER A 185 9.06 -3.56 -10.50
C SER A 185 9.62 -2.15 -10.66
N LEU A 186 8.76 -1.13 -10.76
CA LEU A 186 9.16 0.28 -10.81
C LEU A 186 10.02 0.70 -9.60
N SER A 187 9.61 0.27 -8.40
CA SER A 187 10.34 0.53 -7.15
C SER A 187 11.70 -0.17 -7.13
N MET A 188 11.76 -1.43 -7.58
CA MET A 188 13.00 -2.21 -7.62
C MET A 188 13.97 -1.75 -8.70
N LEU A 189 13.48 -1.25 -9.84
CA LEU A 189 14.32 -0.59 -10.86
C LEU A 189 15.09 0.59 -10.25
N LEU A 190 14.38 1.46 -9.52
CA LEU A 190 14.98 2.60 -8.87
C LEU A 190 15.89 2.17 -7.71
N ALA A 191 15.46 1.22 -6.89
CA ALA A 191 16.26 0.71 -5.78
C ALA A 191 17.59 0.10 -6.27
N GLY A 192 17.57 -0.66 -7.37
CA GLY A 192 18.77 -1.21 -7.99
C GLY A 192 19.70 -0.11 -8.50
N SER A 193 19.14 0.89 -9.19
CA SER A 193 19.91 2.04 -9.69
C SER A 193 20.60 2.81 -8.56
N ILE A 194 19.89 3.04 -7.44
CA ILE A 194 20.44 3.70 -6.26
C ILE A 194 21.48 2.81 -5.55
N ALA A 195 21.24 1.50 -5.48
CA ALA A 195 22.16 0.55 -4.86
C ALA A 195 23.51 0.46 -5.62
N GLY A 196 23.48 0.52 -6.95
CA GLY A 196 24.72 0.57 -7.75
C GLY A 196 25.53 1.84 -7.50
N PHE A 197 24.85 2.98 -7.32
CA PHE A 197 25.48 4.23 -6.87
C PHE A 197 26.02 4.16 -5.44
N LEU A 198 25.28 3.54 -4.53
CA LEU A 198 25.65 3.43 -3.12
C LEU A 198 27.02 2.77 -2.91
N LEU A 199 27.44 1.85 -3.79
CA LEU A 199 28.78 1.24 -3.76
C LEU A 199 29.93 2.27 -3.76
N TYR A 200 29.72 3.41 -4.42
CA TYR A 200 30.71 4.47 -4.56
C TYR A 200 30.43 5.67 -3.66
N ASN A 201 29.20 5.79 -3.15
CA ASN A 201 28.78 6.87 -2.28
C ASN A 201 28.81 6.51 -0.80
N PHE A 202 28.91 5.23 -0.43
CA PHE A 202 29.06 4.84 0.97
C PHE A 202 30.37 5.40 1.56
N HIS A 203 30.32 5.80 2.82
CA HIS A 203 31.43 6.50 3.46
C HIS A 203 32.74 5.67 3.46
N PRO A 204 33.89 6.23 3.03
CA PRO A 204 34.08 7.56 2.45
C PRO A 204 33.67 7.66 0.98
N ALA A 205 32.84 8.65 0.64
CA ALA A 205 32.29 8.80 -0.71
C ALA A 205 33.37 9.14 -1.76
N LYS A 206 33.31 8.42 -2.88
CA LYS A 206 34.12 8.68 -4.10
C LYS A 206 33.37 9.56 -5.11
N ILE A 207 32.06 9.67 -4.96
CA ILE A 207 31.18 10.47 -5.80
C ILE A 207 29.96 10.90 -4.98
N PHE A 208 29.51 12.14 -5.18
CA PHE A 208 28.29 12.67 -4.58
C PHE A 208 27.12 12.59 -5.54
N MET A 209 25.91 12.53 -4.97
CA MET A 209 24.67 12.36 -5.72
C MET A 209 24.35 13.58 -6.58
N GLY A 210 24.48 14.79 -6.02
CA GLY A 210 24.09 16.03 -6.68
C GLY A 210 22.60 16.32 -6.55
N ASP A 211 22.21 17.58 -6.76
CA ASP A 211 20.81 17.99 -6.66
C ASP A 211 19.96 17.26 -7.71
N CYS A 212 20.54 16.98 -8.89
CA CYS A 212 19.91 16.16 -9.92
C CYS A 212 19.45 14.79 -9.40
N GLY A 213 20.31 14.07 -8.69
CA GLY A 213 19.98 12.75 -8.15
C GLY A 213 18.98 12.83 -7.01
N ALA A 214 19.21 13.72 -6.04
CA ALA A 214 18.39 13.79 -4.84
C ALA A 214 16.96 14.27 -5.15
N LEU A 215 16.81 15.26 -6.06
CA LEU A 215 15.50 15.69 -6.55
C LEU A 215 14.79 14.58 -7.31
N PHE A 216 15.49 13.88 -8.21
CA PHE A 216 14.89 12.79 -8.99
C PHE A 216 14.40 11.65 -8.07
N ILE A 217 15.23 11.19 -7.13
CA ILE A 217 14.85 10.13 -6.18
C ILE A 217 13.66 10.57 -5.33
N GLY A 218 13.69 11.79 -4.79
CA GLY A 218 12.60 12.32 -3.98
C GLY A 218 11.28 12.40 -4.75
N PHE A 219 11.32 12.89 -5.99
CA PHE A 219 10.15 12.90 -6.87
C PHE A 219 9.64 11.48 -7.13
N MET A 220 10.52 10.56 -7.52
CA MET A 220 10.11 9.19 -7.83
C MET A 220 9.49 8.50 -6.61
N ILE A 221 10.10 8.60 -5.43
CA ILE A 221 9.54 8.06 -4.18
C ILE A 221 8.16 8.67 -3.91
N SER A 222 8.00 9.98 -4.10
CA SER A 222 6.73 10.65 -3.86
C SER A 222 5.62 10.11 -4.76
N VAL A 223 5.88 9.92 -6.05
CA VAL A 223 4.89 9.46 -7.03
C VAL A 223 4.63 7.96 -6.90
N ILE A 224 5.69 7.15 -6.75
CA ILE A 224 5.59 5.71 -6.49
C ILE A 224 4.77 5.45 -5.22
N SER A 225 4.95 6.26 -4.17
CA SER A 225 4.20 6.11 -2.92
C SER A 225 2.70 6.37 -3.09
N LEU A 226 2.31 7.35 -3.93
CA LEU A 226 0.91 7.60 -4.27
C LEU A 226 0.30 6.44 -5.06
N LEU A 227 1.08 5.82 -5.96
CA LEU A 227 0.65 4.65 -6.71
C LEU A 227 0.54 3.40 -5.80
N GLY A 228 1.54 3.14 -4.96
CA GLY A 228 1.71 1.88 -4.22
C GLY A 228 0.74 1.72 -3.05
N PHE A 229 0.40 2.81 -2.36
CA PHE A 229 -0.47 2.77 -1.19
C PHE A 229 -1.90 3.27 -1.47
N GLY A 230 -2.18 3.82 -2.66
CA GLY A 230 -3.45 4.46 -3.00
C GLY A 230 -4.57 3.56 -3.52
N TYR A 231 -4.39 2.24 -3.58
CA TYR A 231 -5.30 1.37 -4.35
C TYR A 231 -6.38 0.65 -3.54
N LYS A 232 -6.23 0.48 -2.21
CA LYS A 232 -7.21 -0.27 -1.37
C LYS A 232 -7.45 0.30 0.04
N GLY A 233 -6.85 1.43 0.38
CA GLY A 233 -6.92 2.00 1.72
C GLY A 233 -7.74 3.29 1.78
N SER A 234 -8.28 3.61 2.95
CA SER A 234 -8.80 4.95 3.22
C SER A 234 -7.72 6.02 2.93
N THR A 235 -8.10 7.29 2.72
CA THR A 235 -7.13 8.40 2.55
C THR A 235 -5.98 8.36 3.57
N PHE A 236 -6.27 7.92 4.79
CA PHE A 236 -5.29 7.78 5.86
C PHE A 236 -4.20 6.75 5.52
N PHE A 237 -4.50 5.69 4.78
CA PHE A 237 -3.53 4.70 4.32
C PHE A 237 -2.71 5.22 3.13
N THR A 238 -3.36 5.90 2.18
CA THR A 238 -2.72 6.44 0.97
C THR A 238 -1.62 7.45 1.27
N LEU A 239 -1.78 8.28 2.31
CA LEU A 239 -0.74 9.20 2.76
C LEU A 239 0.01 8.70 4.00
N GLY A 240 -0.67 7.99 4.91
CA GLY A 240 -0.09 7.59 6.19
C GLY A 240 1.05 6.59 6.05
N ALA A 241 0.91 5.57 5.20
CA ALA A 241 1.99 4.61 4.98
C ALA A 241 3.26 5.28 4.41
N PRO A 242 3.17 6.11 3.36
CA PRO A 242 4.30 6.92 2.91
C PRO A 242 4.88 7.87 3.96
N ILE A 243 4.05 8.54 4.77
CA ILE A 243 4.51 9.41 5.87
C ILE A 243 5.33 8.60 6.88
N VAL A 244 4.85 7.41 7.23
CA VAL A 244 5.53 6.53 8.19
C VAL A 244 6.87 6.09 7.61
N VAL A 245 6.90 5.57 6.38
CA VAL A 245 8.13 5.10 5.73
C VAL A 245 9.17 6.23 5.57
N LEU A 246 8.69 7.46 5.31
CA LEU A 246 9.51 8.66 5.15
C LEU A 246 9.61 9.50 6.44
N ALA A 247 9.31 8.90 7.61
CA ALA A 247 9.26 9.64 8.87
C ALA A 247 10.58 10.34 9.18
N VAL A 248 11.73 9.71 8.93
CA VAL A 248 13.05 10.31 9.19
C VAL A 248 13.26 11.59 8.35
N PRO A 249 13.16 11.57 7.00
CA PRO A 249 13.27 12.77 6.17
C PRO A 249 12.24 13.85 6.50
N ILE A 250 10.97 13.45 6.71
CA ILE A 250 9.87 14.37 6.99
C ILE A 250 10.09 15.07 8.33
N MET A 251 10.40 14.31 9.39
CA MET A 251 10.61 14.87 10.72
C MET A 251 11.83 15.78 10.77
N ASP A 252 12.92 15.45 10.08
CA ASP A 252 14.09 16.32 9.98
C ASP A 252 13.73 17.69 9.39
N THR A 253 12.96 17.67 8.30
CA THR A 253 12.49 18.88 7.61
C THR A 253 11.52 19.69 8.49
N LEU A 254 10.54 19.03 9.12
CA LEU A 254 9.58 19.67 10.02
C LEU A 254 10.27 20.30 11.24
N ILE A 255 11.22 19.60 11.85
CA ILE A 255 11.99 20.12 12.99
C ILE A 255 12.83 21.33 12.57
N ALA A 256 13.45 21.30 11.38
CA ALA A 256 14.18 22.46 10.88
C ALA A 256 13.26 23.68 10.72
N ILE A 257 12.05 23.50 10.16
CA ILE A 257 11.06 24.57 10.03
C ILE A 257 10.64 25.10 11.42
N ILE A 258 10.32 24.22 12.36
CA ILE A 258 9.91 24.59 13.72
C ILE A 258 11.04 25.34 14.43
N ARG A 259 12.28 24.81 14.38
CA ARG A 259 13.48 25.43 14.96
C ARG A 259 13.68 26.83 14.39
N ARG A 260 13.68 27.01 13.06
CA ARG A 260 13.84 28.33 12.43
C ARG A 260 12.77 29.32 12.91
N LYS A 261 11.50 28.87 12.98
CA LYS A 261 10.39 29.70 13.47
C LYS A 261 10.55 30.10 14.95
N VAL A 262 11.00 29.18 15.80
CA VAL A 262 11.29 29.45 17.22
C VAL A 262 12.42 30.47 17.40
N HIS A 263 13.40 30.46 16.50
CA HIS A 263 14.52 31.42 16.50
C HIS A 263 14.29 32.65 15.61
N HIS A 264 13.04 32.90 15.18
CA HIS A 264 12.65 34.04 14.33
C HIS A 264 13.43 34.17 13.00
N LYS A 265 13.90 33.04 12.45
CA LYS A 265 14.54 32.96 11.14
C LYS A 265 13.52 32.64 10.05
N ARG A 266 13.81 33.02 8.80
CA ARG A 266 12.98 32.59 7.67
C ARG A 266 13.07 31.07 7.49
N PHE A 267 12.02 30.46 6.96
CA PHE A 267 11.96 29.00 6.80
C PHE A 267 12.98 28.46 5.78
N ASP A 268 13.40 29.31 4.83
CA ASP A 268 14.33 29.02 3.72
C ASP A 268 15.79 29.35 4.05
N GLU A 269 16.10 29.82 5.26
CA GLU A 269 17.48 30.06 5.68
C GLU A 269 18.24 28.75 5.95
N ALA A 270 19.53 28.72 5.57
CA ALA A 270 20.41 27.58 5.81
C ALA A 270 20.53 27.24 7.30
N ASP A 271 20.57 25.94 7.61
CA ASP A 271 20.54 25.42 8.97
C ASP A 271 21.50 24.23 9.14
N ARG A 272 22.08 24.07 10.34
CA ARG A 272 23.01 22.99 10.71
C ARG A 272 22.47 22.08 11.81
N GLY A 273 21.22 22.29 12.23
CA GLY A 273 20.57 21.50 13.29
C GLY A 273 19.89 20.21 12.81
N HIS A 274 20.22 19.70 11.62
CA HIS A 274 19.66 18.47 11.07
C HIS A 274 20.07 17.23 11.90
N LEU A 275 19.24 16.19 11.88
CA LEU A 275 19.39 14.94 12.63
C LEU A 275 20.81 14.36 12.52
N HIS A 276 21.30 14.28 11.28
CA HIS A 276 22.58 13.67 10.98
C HIS A 276 23.77 14.49 11.53
N HIS A 277 23.69 15.82 11.53
CA HIS A 277 24.69 16.68 12.17
C HIS A 277 24.71 16.49 13.70
N LYS A 278 23.54 16.33 14.32
CA LYS A 278 23.43 16.11 15.77
C LYS A 278 23.97 14.75 16.20
N LEU A 279 23.67 13.68 15.45
CA LEU A 279 24.25 12.36 15.70
C LEU A 279 25.78 12.40 15.57
N MET A 280 26.29 13.06 14.54
CA MET A 280 27.73 13.06 14.26
C MET A 280 28.52 13.92 15.24
N PHE A 281 28.08 15.15 15.51
CA PHE A 281 28.85 16.13 16.27
C PHE A 281 28.40 16.30 17.72
N SER A 282 27.11 16.12 18.04
CA SER A 282 26.62 16.27 19.43
C SER A 282 26.69 14.97 20.23
N LEU A 283 26.67 13.82 19.56
CA LEU A 283 26.82 12.50 20.18
C LEU A 283 28.15 11.81 19.83
N GLU A 284 29.01 12.50 19.07
CA GLU A 284 30.37 12.05 18.71
C GLU A 284 30.41 10.65 18.06
N LEU A 285 29.32 10.25 17.38
CA LEU A 285 29.19 8.92 16.80
C LEU A 285 30.00 8.76 15.49
N GLY A 286 30.39 9.87 14.86
CA GLY A 286 30.97 9.86 13.53
C GLY A 286 29.95 9.58 12.42
N GLN A 287 30.39 9.65 11.16
CA GLN A 287 29.51 9.61 9.99
C GLN A 287 28.85 8.24 9.81
N THR A 288 29.64 7.16 9.75
CA THR A 288 29.13 5.80 9.47
C THR A 288 28.09 5.36 10.50
N LYS A 289 28.36 5.54 11.81
CA LYS A 289 27.40 5.13 12.85
C LYS A 289 26.11 5.95 12.78
N SER A 290 26.21 7.25 12.51
CA SER A 290 25.04 8.14 12.34
C SER A 290 24.14 7.67 11.20
N VAL A 291 24.74 7.32 10.05
CA VAL A 291 24.00 6.80 8.89
C VAL A 291 23.33 5.46 9.19
N LEU A 292 24.05 4.52 9.82
CA LEU A 292 23.50 3.21 10.18
C LEU A 292 22.34 3.29 11.19
N ILE A 293 22.40 4.22 12.16
CA ILE A 293 21.29 4.47 13.09
C ILE A 293 20.06 5.00 12.33
N LEU A 294 20.26 5.91 11.38
CA LEU A 294 19.17 6.45 10.57
C LEU A 294 18.59 5.39 9.62
N TYR A 295 19.41 4.46 9.11
CA TYR A 295 18.90 3.29 8.38
C TYR A 295 18.06 2.40 9.28
N ALA A 296 18.53 2.07 10.49
CA ALA A 296 17.79 1.25 11.44
C ALA A 296 16.46 1.91 11.82
N ALA A 297 16.45 3.21 12.10
CA ALA A 297 15.23 3.97 12.38
C ALA A 297 14.26 3.93 11.19
N THR A 298 14.75 4.16 9.97
CA THR A 298 13.94 4.10 8.74
C THR A 298 13.38 2.70 8.52
N ALA A 299 14.15 1.65 8.77
CA ALA A 299 13.71 0.26 8.66
C ALA A 299 12.62 -0.08 9.70
N LEU A 300 12.73 0.42 10.94
CA LEU A 300 11.70 0.22 11.98
C LEU A 300 10.39 0.94 11.64
N PHE A 301 10.46 2.17 11.14
CA PHE A 301 9.27 2.87 10.63
C PHE A 301 8.69 2.16 9.40
N SER A 302 9.54 1.69 8.49
CA SER A 302 9.11 0.90 7.34
C SER A 302 8.41 -0.40 7.74
N LEU A 303 8.93 -1.09 8.76
CA LEU A 303 8.29 -2.27 9.35
C LEU A 303 6.92 -1.94 9.92
N CYS A 304 6.76 -0.80 10.61
CA CYS A 304 5.45 -0.34 11.05
C CYS A 304 4.47 -0.18 9.88
N SER A 305 4.90 0.42 8.78
CA SER A 305 4.06 0.57 7.58
C SER A 305 3.62 -0.78 7.03
N TYR A 306 4.53 -1.76 6.94
CA TYR A 306 4.20 -3.10 6.48
C TYR A 306 3.26 -3.85 7.44
N LEU A 307 3.54 -3.81 8.76
CA LEU A 307 2.71 -4.43 9.77
C LEU A 307 1.28 -3.87 9.77
N ASN A 308 1.08 -2.63 9.36
CA ASN A 308 -0.24 -2.01 9.31
C ASN A 308 -1.20 -2.73 8.34
N LEU A 309 -0.69 -3.51 7.37
CA LEU A 309 -1.50 -4.31 6.45
C LEU A 309 -2.24 -5.46 7.15
N ASN A 310 -1.53 -6.21 8.00
CA ASN A 310 -2.05 -7.46 8.59
C ASN A 310 -2.28 -7.36 10.11
N HIS A 311 -1.59 -6.43 10.75
CA HIS A 311 -1.42 -6.33 12.20
C HIS A 311 -1.48 -4.86 12.68
N PRO A 312 -2.61 -4.15 12.43
CA PRO A 312 -2.70 -2.70 12.65
C PRO A 312 -2.49 -2.28 14.11
N ASN A 313 -2.85 -3.11 15.08
CA ASN A 313 -2.63 -2.80 16.50
C ASN A 313 -1.13 -2.83 16.86
N TYR A 314 -0.38 -3.83 16.40
CA TYR A 314 1.06 -3.92 16.61
C TYR A 314 1.80 -2.79 15.89
N ALA A 315 1.37 -2.46 14.66
CA ALA A 315 1.88 -1.31 13.92
C ALA A 315 1.70 0.00 14.70
N ARG A 316 0.49 0.28 15.24
CA ARG A 316 0.22 1.48 16.03
C ARG A 316 1.07 1.55 17.30
N ILE A 317 1.22 0.44 18.03
CA ILE A 317 2.06 0.38 19.23
C ILE A 317 3.51 0.71 18.86
N LEU A 318 4.07 0.02 17.87
CA LEU A 318 5.42 0.26 17.39
C LEU A 318 5.61 1.72 16.93
N PHE A 319 4.66 2.27 16.17
CA PHE A 319 4.70 3.65 15.70
C PHE A 319 4.77 4.65 16.86
N ILE A 320 3.88 4.51 17.85
CA ILE A 320 3.83 5.40 19.02
C ILE A 320 5.13 5.29 19.81
N THR A 321 5.64 4.07 20.01
CA THR A 321 6.93 3.86 20.68
C THR A 321 8.07 4.56 19.94
N LEU A 322 8.16 4.42 18.62
CA LEU A 322 9.18 5.07 17.81
C LEU A 322 9.06 6.60 17.86
N LEU A 323 7.84 7.15 17.82
CA LEU A 323 7.62 8.60 17.97
C LEU A 323 8.06 9.12 19.33
N ILE A 324 7.78 8.38 20.42
CA ILE A 324 8.23 8.75 21.77
C ILE A 324 9.75 8.72 21.85
N ILE A 325 10.40 7.67 21.34
CA ILE A 325 11.88 7.57 21.30
C ILE A 325 12.47 8.73 20.50
N PHE A 326 11.89 9.04 19.35
CA PHE A 326 12.33 10.14 18.50
C PHE A 326 12.17 11.50 19.18
N GLU A 327 11.05 11.75 19.86
CA GLU A 327 10.84 13.00 20.60
C GLU A 327 11.82 13.14 21.78
N ILE A 328 12.08 12.05 22.53
CA ILE A 328 13.11 12.03 23.57
C ILE A 328 14.49 12.37 22.96
N PHE A 329 14.80 11.83 21.78
CA PHE A 329 16.04 12.15 21.08
C PHE A 329 16.13 13.64 20.69
N VAL A 330 15.05 14.22 20.14
CA VAL A 330 14.95 15.63 19.77
C VAL A 330 15.16 16.53 20.99
N GLU A 331 14.54 16.18 22.11
CA GLU A 331 14.72 16.88 23.37
C GLU A 331 16.17 16.75 23.85
N TYR A 332 16.70 15.54 24.00
CA TYR A 332 18.05 15.28 24.52
C TYR A 332 19.13 16.05 23.72
N THR A 333 19.03 16.03 22.39
CA THR A 333 19.99 16.69 21.49
C THR A 333 19.75 18.20 21.30
N ASN A 334 18.72 18.75 21.95
CA ASN A 334 18.31 20.16 21.86
C ASN A 334 18.08 20.61 20.41
N MET A 335 17.44 19.76 19.60
CA MET A 335 17.24 20.01 18.17
C MET A 335 16.29 21.17 17.88
N ILE A 336 15.34 21.47 18.76
CA ILE A 336 14.41 22.60 18.60
C ILE A 336 14.93 23.81 19.37
N SER A 337 15.06 23.68 20.69
CA SER A 337 15.70 24.68 21.54
C SER A 337 16.15 24.02 22.85
N ARG A 338 17.06 24.68 23.59
CA ARG A 338 17.45 24.22 24.94
C ARG A 338 16.28 24.20 25.93
N LYS A 339 15.23 24.98 25.66
CA LYS A 339 14.06 25.14 26.55
C LYS A 339 12.87 24.23 26.18
N TYR A 340 12.96 23.52 25.06
CA TYR A 340 11.94 22.61 24.58
C TYR A 340 12.22 21.20 25.12
N LYS A 341 11.52 20.82 26.20
CA LYS A 341 11.73 19.57 26.96
C LYS A 341 10.42 18.92 27.50
N PRO A 342 9.34 18.79 26.72
CA PRO A 342 8.04 18.36 27.26
C PRO A 342 8.04 16.95 27.88
N ILE A 343 8.52 15.92 27.17
CA ILE A 343 8.53 14.53 27.64
C ILE A 343 9.52 14.34 28.79
N LEU A 344 10.74 14.87 28.70
CA LEU A 344 11.71 14.75 29.79
C LEU A 344 11.20 15.41 31.09
N THR A 345 10.45 16.51 30.95
CA THR A 345 9.77 17.14 32.09
C THR A 345 8.67 16.24 32.67
N ILE A 346 7.86 15.58 31.83
CA ILE A 346 6.83 14.64 32.28
C ILE A 346 7.45 13.43 32.99
N ILE A 347 8.51 12.84 32.42
CA ILE A 347 9.24 11.73 33.03
C ILE A 347 9.76 12.13 34.42
N ASN A 348 10.24 13.37 34.59
CA ASN A 348 10.72 13.85 35.88
C ASN A 348 9.63 13.95 36.97
N ILE A 349 8.36 14.10 36.60
CA ILE A 349 7.24 14.07 37.55
C ILE A 349 7.17 12.72 38.28
N PHE A 350 7.57 11.65 37.60
CA PHE A 350 7.54 10.31 38.16
C PHE A 350 8.89 9.89 38.75
N LEU A 351 10.00 10.20 38.05
CA LEU A 351 11.33 9.75 38.47
C LEU A 351 12.01 10.63 39.53
N HIS A 352 11.57 11.88 39.70
CA HIS A 352 12.09 12.82 40.70
C HIS A 352 13.63 12.95 40.69
N ARG A 353 14.27 13.01 39.51
CA ARG A 353 15.73 13.14 39.40
C ARG A 353 16.14 14.59 39.15
N ASP A 354 17.25 15.00 39.76
CA ASP A 354 17.75 16.37 39.62
C ASP A 354 18.44 16.65 38.27
N ASP A 355 18.80 15.61 37.51
CA ASP A 355 19.39 15.74 36.17
C ASP A 355 18.34 16.00 35.06
N LEU A 356 17.05 15.89 35.39
CA LEU A 356 15.95 16.13 34.45
C LEU A 356 15.31 17.52 34.62
N PRO A 357 14.82 18.15 33.54
CA PRO A 357 14.23 19.48 33.59
C PRO A 357 12.96 19.51 34.47
N LYS A 358 12.82 20.57 35.28
CA LYS A 358 11.65 20.75 36.15
C LYS A 358 10.54 21.50 35.41
N ILE A 359 9.27 21.26 35.79
CA ILE A 359 8.09 21.87 35.14
C ILE A 359 8.21 23.40 34.97
N LYS A 360 8.79 24.08 35.96
CA LYS A 360 8.94 25.55 35.97
C LYS A 360 9.89 26.07 34.87
N GLU A 361 10.77 25.24 34.36
CA GLU A 361 11.86 25.65 33.46
C GLU A 361 11.47 25.55 31.98
N SER A 362 10.54 24.67 31.61
CA SER A 362 10.13 24.49 30.21
C SER A 362 9.30 25.69 29.68
N GLU A 363 9.71 26.25 28.55
CA GLU A 363 9.02 27.39 27.92
C GLU A 363 7.61 27.06 27.38
N PRO A 364 7.40 25.91 26.71
CA PRO A 364 6.07 25.52 26.24
C PRO A 364 5.07 25.42 27.38
N TYR A 365 5.47 24.82 28.52
CA TYR A 365 4.59 24.68 29.68
C TYR A 365 4.36 26.00 30.39
N ARG A 366 5.37 26.89 30.46
CA ARG A 366 5.18 28.26 30.97
C ARG A 366 4.12 29.03 30.17
N LYS A 367 4.13 28.90 28.84
CA LYS A 367 3.19 29.58 27.94
C LYS A 367 1.80 28.94 27.98
N ILE A 368 1.73 27.61 28.03
CA ILE A 368 0.48 26.85 28.22
C ILE A 368 -0.10 27.18 29.59
N VAL A 369 0.56 26.91 30.72
CA VAL A 369 0.08 27.19 32.09
C VAL A 369 -0.35 28.64 32.28
N ARG A 370 0.37 29.61 31.70
CA ARG A 370 0.03 31.03 31.78
C ARG A 370 -1.25 31.38 31.00
N ASN A 371 -1.48 30.77 29.83
CA ASN A 371 -2.70 30.98 29.03
C ASN A 371 -3.86 30.04 29.42
N PHE A 372 -3.58 28.92 30.08
CA PHE A 372 -4.52 27.84 30.37
C PHE A 372 -4.98 27.78 31.82
N LYS A 373 -4.44 28.59 32.74
CA LYS A 373 -4.80 28.57 34.17
C LYS A 373 -6.32 28.63 34.46
N GLY A 374 -7.11 29.18 33.54
CA GLY A 374 -8.59 29.16 33.59
C GLY A 374 -9.28 28.25 32.56
N LYS A 375 -8.60 27.81 31.48
CA LYS A 375 -9.21 27.09 30.34
C LYS A 375 -8.77 25.63 30.18
N LEU A 376 -7.79 25.17 30.97
CA LEU A 376 -7.24 23.80 30.90
C LEU A 376 -8.28 22.72 31.12
N LYS A 377 -9.22 22.95 32.04
CA LYS A 377 -10.33 22.03 32.28
C LYS A 377 -11.20 21.86 31.04
N TYR A 378 -11.47 22.92 30.28
CA TYR A 378 -12.30 22.85 29.06
C TYR A 378 -11.56 22.20 27.89
N VAL A 379 -10.26 22.42 27.74
CA VAL A 379 -9.48 21.75 26.68
C VAL A 379 -9.27 20.28 26.98
N LEU A 380 -8.97 19.91 28.23
CA LEU A 380 -8.95 18.51 28.65
C LEU A 380 -10.32 17.87 28.50
N LEU A 381 -11.42 18.58 28.84
CA LEU A 381 -12.79 18.11 28.60
C LEU A 381 -13.05 17.89 27.11
N VAL A 382 -12.64 18.80 26.22
CA VAL A 382 -12.79 18.63 24.77
C VAL A 382 -11.97 17.45 24.27
N ILE A 383 -10.73 17.27 24.73
CA ILE A 383 -9.90 16.12 24.36
C ILE A 383 -10.53 14.81 24.87
N VAL A 384 -11.02 14.77 26.12
CA VAL A 384 -11.71 13.62 26.68
C VAL A 384 -13.01 13.34 25.93
N VAL A 385 -13.77 14.37 25.54
CA VAL A 385 -14.98 14.23 24.73
C VAL A 385 -14.64 13.73 23.33
N VAL A 386 -13.60 14.26 22.68
CA VAL A 386 -13.17 13.79 21.34
C VAL A 386 -12.66 12.35 21.41
N ILE A 387 -11.88 12.01 22.43
CA ILE A 387 -11.39 10.64 22.66
C ILE A 387 -12.57 9.71 23.00
N ALA A 388 -13.49 10.10 23.86
CA ALA A 388 -14.67 9.33 24.21
C ALA A 388 -15.67 9.23 23.06
N SER A 389 -15.79 10.24 22.21
CA SER A 389 -16.56 10.21 20.96
C SER A 389 -15.88 9.33 19.93
N TYR A 390 -14.54 9.33 19.84
CA TYR A 390 -13.79 8.45 18.96
C TYR A 390 -13.86 7.00 19.42
N TYR A 391 -13.63 6.71 20.71
CA TYR A 391 -13.77 5.36 21.26
C TYR A 391 -15.23 4.92 21.34
N GLY A 392 -16.17 5.83 21.60
CA GLY A 392 -17.61 5.58 21.54
C GLY A 392 -18.06 5.30 20.10
N TYR A 393 -17.53 6.02 19.12
CA TYR A 393 -17.69 5.74 17.69
C TYR A 393 -17.09 4.38 17.35
N GLN A 394 -15.85 4.08 17.74
CA GLN A 394 -15.22 2.77 17.53
C GLN A 394 -15.90 1.63 18.31
N TYR A 395 -16.57 1.91 19.42
CA TYR A 395 -17.33 0.94 20.20
C TYR A 395 -18.71 0.68 19.58
N THR A 396 -19.36 1.71 19.04
CA THR A 396 -20.61 1.59 18.26
C THR A 396 -20.40 1.09 16.84
N HIS A 397 -19.20 1.27 16.28
CA HIS A 397 -18.78 0.85 14.94
C HIS A 397 -17.70 -0.25 15.00
N ARG A 398 -17.54 -0.91 16.16
CA ARG A 398 -16.85 -2.20 16.25
C ARG A 398 -17.66 -3.15 15.38
N ASP A 399 -17.04 -3.72 14.35
CA ASP A 399 -17.64 -4.61 13.36
C ASP A 399 -18.68 -5.59 13.95
N THR A 400 -19.92 -5.16 14.09
CA THR A 400 -20.95 -5.77 13.27
C THR A 400 -20.88 -4.97 11.99
N GLY A 401 -20.39 -5.58 10.90
CA GLY A 401 -20.31 -4.94 9.59
C GLY A 401 -21.64 -4.26 9.21
N PRO A 402 -21.70 -3.50 8.09
CA PRO A 402 -22.94 -2.83 7.68
C PRO A 402 -24.11 -3.80 7.88
N LYS A 403 -25.25 -3.32 8.41
CA LYS A 403 -26.49 -4.11 8.38
C LYS A 403 -26.82 -4.30 6.90
N ILE A 404 -26.19 -5.30 6.29
CA ILE A 404 -26.45 -5.78 4.95
C ILE A 404 -27.93 -6.13 5.02
N LYS A 405 -28.74 -5.47 4.19
CA LYS A 405 -30.11 -5.92 3.96
C LYS A 405 -30.03 -7.44 3.79
N PRO A 406 -30.77 -8.25 4.57
CA PRO A 406 -30.65 -9.70 4.51
C PRO A 406 -30.68 -10.09 3.05
N ILE A 407 -29.59 -10.72 2.61
CA ILE A 407 -29.46 -11.16 1.23
C ILE A 407 -30.48 -12.27 1.07
N THR A 408 -31.60 -11.94 0.43
CA THR A 408 -32.67 -12.92 0.22
C THR A 408 -32.20 -13.87 -0.88
N TYR A 409 -31.89 -15.09 -0.48
CA TYR A 409 -31.87 -16.24 -1.39
C TYR A 409 -33.33 -16.70 -1.58
N VAL A 410 -33.60 -17.38 -2.70
CA VAL A 410 -34.98 -17.74 -3.07
C VAL A 410 -35.10 -19.25 -2.95
N GLU A 411 -36.02 -19.71 -2.11
CA GLU A 411 -36.40 -21.12 -2.03
C GLU A 411 -37.26 -21.48 -3.26
N VAL A 412 -36.95 -22.61 -3.89
CA VAL A 412 -37.78 -23.18 -4.96
C VAL A 412 -39.06 -23.77 -4.37
N THR A 413 -40.22 -23.41 -4.92
CA THR A 413 -41.55 -23.72 -4.38
C THR A 413 -41.80 -25.24 -4.21
N ASP A 414 -41.31 -26.07 -5.13
CA ASP A 414 -41.46 -27.53 -5.11
C ASP A 414 -40.13 -28.28 -4.88
N GLY A 415 -39.22 -27.66 -4.12
CA GLY A 415 -37.90 -28.23 -3.81
C GLY A 415 -37.95 -29.55 -3.03
N THR A 416 -36.88 -30.34 -3.16
CA THR A 416 -36.72 -31.63 -2.50
C THR A 416 -36.42 -31.47 -1.01
N GLU A 417 -36.56 -32.51 -0.19
CA GLU A 417 -36.27 -32.44 1.26
C GLU A 417 -34.83 -31.96 1.56
N LEU A 418 -33.88 -32.38 0.72
CA LEU A 418 -32.49 -31.93 0.82
C LEU A 418 -32.39 -30.42 0.55
N MET A 419 -33.04 -29.92 -0.50
CA MET A 419 -33.03 -28.49 -0.83
C MET A 419 -33.63 -27.65 0.29
N LYS A 420 -34.74 -28.09 0.91
CA LYS A 420 -35.35 -27.40 2.06
C LYS A 420 -34.41 -27.33 3.26
N THR A 421 -33.68 -28.42 3.52
CA THR A 421 -32.65 -28.45 4.57
C THR A 421 -31.53 -27.44 4.27
N ILE A 422 -30.95 -27.49 3.06
CA ILE A 422 -29.87 -26.58 2.66
C ILE A 422 -30.34 -25.11 2.70
N TYR A 423 -31.58 -24.82 2.29
CA TYR A 423 -32.14 -23.47 2.33
C TYR A 423 -32.21 -22.93 3.76
N LYS A 424 -32.66 -23.75 4.71
CA LYS A 424 -32.68 -23.39 6.13
C LYS A 424 -31.26 -23.13 6.68
N ASP A 425 -30.27 -23.88 6.22
CA ASP A 425 -28.87 -23.66 6.57
C ASP A 425 -28.32 -22.35 5.98
N ILE A 426 -28.73 -21.99 4.75
CA ILE A 426 -28.45 -20.69 4.13
C ILE A 426 -29.02 -19.53 4.95
N GLU A 427 -30.28 -19.63 5.41
CA GLU A 427 -30.93 -18.57 6.17
C GLU A 427 -30.38 -18.40 7.60
N SER A 428 -29.94 -19.50 8.21
CA SER A 428 -29.48 -19.50 9.60
C SER A 428 -28.00 -19.18 9.76
N THR A 429 -27.16 -19.47 8.75
CA THR A 429 -25.72 -19.30 8.87
C THR A 429 -25.26 -17.84 8.87
N ARG A 430 -24.29 -17.54 9.74
CA ARG A 430 -23.53 -16.28 9.75
C ARG A 430 -22.11 -16.46 9.26
N ASP A 431 -21.67 -17.71 9.08
CA ASP A 431 -20.33 -18.04 8.57
C ASP A 431 -20.32 -17.96 7.05
N ARG A 432 -19.44 -17.11 6.52
CA ARG A 432 -19.24 -16.86 5.09
C ARG A 432 -18.67 -18.06 4.34
N THR A 433 -17.91 -18.92 5.03
CA THR A 433 -17.34 -20.15 4.46
C THR A 433 -18.46 -21.16 4.25
N ALA A 434 -19.27 -21.38 5.30
CA ALA A 434 -20.42 -22.28 5.25
C ALA A 434 -21.50 -21.78 4.28
N LEU A 435 -21.79 -20.48 4.25
CA LEU A 435 -22.75 -19.90 3.31
C LEU A 435 -22.39 -20.20 1.85
N ARG A 436 -21.10 -20.13 1.52
CA ARG A 436 -20.57 -20.45 0.19
C ARG A 436 -20.79 -21.92 -0.16
N GLU A 437 -20.59 -22.83 0.79
CA GLU A 437 -20.81 -24.26 0.62
C GLU A 437 -22.28 -24.57 0.40
N TYR A 438 -23.17 -24.00 1.22
CA TYR A 438 -24.60 -24.20 1.09
C TYR A 438 -25.16 -23.63 -0.22
N VAL A 439 -24.68 -22.46 -0.67
CA VAL A 439 -25.07 -21.91 -1.98
C VAL A 439 -24.64 -22.82 -3.12
N ALA A 440 -23.42 -23.37 -3.07
CA ALA A 440 -22.92 -24.32 -4.06
C ALA A 440 -23.77 -25.61 -4.06
N ALA A 441 -24.04 -26.15 -2.87
CA ALA A 441 -24.82 -27.36 -2.68
C ALA A 441 -26.27 -27.18 -3.13
N TYR A 442 -26.90 -26.03 -2.83
CA TYR A 442 -28.26 -25.74 -3.26
C TYR A 442 -28.35 -25.68 -4.79
N PHE A 443 -27.44 -24.95 -5.43
CA PHE A 443 -27.36 -24.90 -6.90
C PHE A 443 -27.24 -26.31 -7.49
N ALA A 444 -26.31 -27.13 -6.97
CA ALA A 444 -26.05 -28.45 -7.50
C ALA A 444 -27.23 -29.41 -7.25
N ALA A 445 -27.83 -29.38 -6.05
CA ALA A 445 -29.00 -30.18 -5.71
C ALA A 445 -30.19 -29.84 -6.62
N ASP A 446 -30.46 -28.56 -6.86
CA ASP A 446 -31.52 -28.12 -7.76
C ASP A 446 -31.22 -28.46 -9.23
N PHE A 447 -29.96 -28.31 -9.67
CA PHE A 447 -29.57 -28.60 -11.05
C PHE A 447 -29.69 -30.08 -11.42
N TYR A 448 -29.33 -31.00 -10.52
CA TYR A 448 -29.30 -32.45 -10.77
C TYR A 448 -30.56 -33.20 -10.30
N SER A 449 -31.43 -32.60 -9.48
CA SER A 449 -32.70 -33.23 -9.07
C SER A 449 -33.79 -32.94 -10.10
N LEU A 450 -34.31 -33.99 -10.72
CA LEU A 450 -35.32 -33.90 -11.79
C LEU A 450 -36.75 -34.08 -11.27
N LYS A 451 -36.88 -34.60 -10.05
CA LYS A 451 -38.15 -34.74 -9.36
C LYS A 451 -38.80 -33.35 -9.21
N ASN A 452 -40.07 -33.24 -9.61
CA ASN A 452 -40.87 -32.00 -9.60
C ASN A 452 -40.43 -30.92 -10.63
N LYS A 453 -39.60 -31.24 -11.62
CA LYS A 453 -39.26 -30.31 -12.71
C LYS A 453 -40.15 -30.49 -13.93
N ASP A 454 -40.56 -29.38 -14.50
CA ASP A 454 -41.27 -29.33 -15.78
C ASP A 454 -40.29 -29.38 -16.97
N LYS A 455 -40.83 -29.69 -18.15
CA LYS A 455 -40.06 -29.66 -19.40
C LYS A 455 -39.52 -28.24 -19.64
N ASP A 456 -38.24 -28.14 -20.03
CA ASP A 456 -37.50 -26.90 -20.27
C ASP A 456 -37.21 -26.05 -19.00
N GLU A 457 -37.58 -26.54 -17.82
CA GLU A 457 -37.25 -25.91 -16.54
C GLU A 457 -35.83 -26.30 -16.10
N ILE A 458 -34.93 -25.30 -15.99
CA ILE A 458 -33.53 -25.52 -15.58
C ILE A 458 -33.36 -25.17 -14.11
N GLY A 459 -32.85 -26.12 -13.32
CA GLY A 459 -32.51 -25.93 -11.91
C GLY A 459 -31.29 -25.03 -11.68
N GLY A 460 -31.21 -24.44 -10.49
CA GLY A 460 -30.08 -23.63 -10.03
C GLY A 460 -30.06 -22.19 -10.54
N THR A 461 -30.99 -21.82 -11.42
CA THR A 461 -31.05 -20.50 -12.07
C THR A 461 -31.16 -19.33 -11.07
N ASN A 462 -31.87 -19.51 -9.95
CA ASN A 462 -32.02 -18.51 -8.88
C ASN A 462 -30.71 -18.15 -8.16
N TYR A 463 -29.71 -19.02 -8.25
CA TYR A 463 -28.40 -18.86 -7.61
C TYR A 463 -27.30 -18.55 -8.63
N PHE A 464 -27.62 -18.57 -9.92
CA PHE A 464 -26.70 -18.24 -10.99
C PHE A 464 -26.56 -16.72 -11.16
N TYR A 465 -25.39 -16.27 -11.59
CA TYR A 465 -25.10 -14.87 -11.82
C TYR A 465 -25.89 -14.35 -13.03
N GLN A 466 -26.71 -13.31 -12.82
CA GLN A 466 -27.72 -12.85 -13.78
C GLN A 466 -27.13 -12.51 -15.15
N ASP A 467 -25.99 -11.81 -15.22
CA ASP A 467 -25.38 -11.42 -16.50
C ASP A 467 -24.84 -12.61 -17.32
N LYS A 468 -24.74 -13.79 -16.71
CA LYS A 468 -24.30 -15.05 -17.34
C LYS A 468 -25.42 -16.10 -17.40
N LEU A 469 -26.62 -15.77 -16.94
CA LEU A 469 -27.73 -16.72 -16.85
C LEU A 469 -28.16 -17.22 -18.23
N SER A 470 -28.26 -16.34 -19.23
CA SER A 470 -28.64 -16.74 -20.60
C SER A 470 -27.65 -17.75 -21.20
N ASP A 471 -26.35 -17.45 -21.10
CA ASP A 471 -25.29 -18.34 -21.61
C ASP A 471 -25.34 -19.71 -20.93
N PHE A 472 -25.59 -19.73 -19.62
CA PHE A 472 -25.75 -20.95 -18.84
C PHE A 472 -26.98 -21.75 -19.25
N GLN A 473 -28.14 -21.10 -19.40
CA GLN A 473 -29.37 -21.78 -19.78
C GLN A 473 -29.25 -22.38 -21.19
N ASP A 474 -28.63 -21.65 -22.12
CA ASP A 474 -28.37 -22.14 -23.48
C ASP A 474 -27.39 -23.33 -23.49
N TYR A 475 -26.33 -23.26 -22.68
CA TYR A 475 -25.40 -24.38 -22.51
C TYR A 475 -26.10 -25.60 -21.91
N ALA A 476 -26.81 -25.42 -20.80
CA ALA A 476 -27.50 -26.50 -20.09
C ALA A 476 -28.52 -27.19 -20.99
N LYS A 477 -29.33 -26.44 -21.76
CA LYS A 477 -30.32 -26.99 -22.72
C LYS A 477 -29.69 -27.82 -23.84
N LYS A 478 -28.48 -27.49 -24.26
CA LYS A 478 -27.75 -28.22 -25.32
C LYS A 478 -27.00 -29.45 -24.80
N ASP A 479 -26.67 -29.45 -23.51
CA ASP A 479 -25.87 -30.49 -22.84
C ASP A 479 -26.77 -31.35 -21.94
N TYR A 480 -26.57 -31.31 -20.61
CA TYR A 480 -27.30 -32.15 -19.65
C TYR A 480 -28.83 -32.09 -19.81
N TYR A 481 -29.41 -30.90 -19.97
CA TYR A 481 -30.87 -30.74 -20.07
C TYR A 481 -31.45 -31.20 -21.41
N ALA A 482 -30.64 -31.42 -22.44
CA ALA A 482 -31.10 -32.07 -23.67
C ALA A 482 -31.56 -33.51 -23.41
N SER A 483 -30.88 -34.20 -22.50
CA SER A 483 -31.23 -35.56 -22.06
C SER A 483 -32.33 -35.54 -21.00
N VAL A 484 -32.29 -34.59 -20.05
CA VAL A 484 -33.34 -34.39 -19.04
C VAL A 484 -34.70 -34.19 -19.69
N ASN A 485 -34.81 -33.31 -20.68
CA ASN A 485 -36.08 -33.01 -21.34
C ASN A 485 -36.69 -34.23 -22.05
N LYS A 486 -35.86 -35.19 -22.50
CA LYS A 486 -36.35 -36.46 -23.06
C LYS A 486 -36.89 -37.37 -21.96
N LEU A 487 -36.22 -37.45 -20.81
CA LEU A 487 -36.70 -38.23 -19.66
C LEU A 487 -37.98 -37.67 -19.06
N ILE A 488 -38.08 -36.34 -18.92
CA ILE A 488 -39.30 -35.68 -18.45
C ILE A 488 -40.46 -35.96 -19.41
N ALA A 489 -40.23 -35.89 -20.73
CA ALA A 489 -41.27 -36.19 -21.72
C ALA A 489 -41.78 -37.64 -21.66
N ASN A 490 -40.96 -38.58 -21.15
CA ASN A 490 -41.32 -39.98 -20.95
C ASN A 490 -41.94 -40.25 -19.57
N GLY A 491 -42.00 -39.26 -18.67
CA GLY A 491 -42.49 -39.43 -17.30
C GLY A 491 -41.51 -40.15 -16.37
N GLU A 492 -40.21 -40.17 -16.71
CA GLU A 492 -39.17 -40.92 -16.00
C GLU A 492 -38.25 -40.01 -15.14
N ASN A 493 -38.72 -38.82 -14.77
CA ASN A 493 -37.97 -37.82 -14.01
C ASN A 493 -37.87 -38.14 -12.50
N THR A 494 -37.33 -39.31 -12.17
CA THR A 494 -37.21 -39.82 -10.80
C THR A 494 -35.88 -39.50 -10.12
N ASP A 495 -34.88 -39.05 -10.90
CA ASP A 495 -33.53 -38.72 -10.39
C ASP A 495 -33.62 -37.59 -9.35
N ASN A 496 -33.08 -37.83 -8.16
CA ASN A 496 -33.06 -36.85 -7.08
C ASN A 496 -31.80 -36.98 -6.24
N ILE A 497 -31.19 -35.84 -5.87
CA ILE A 497 -30.06 -35.82 -4.92
C ILE A 497 -30.59 -35.99 -3.49
N VAL A 498 -30.02 -36.96 -2.76
CA VAL A 498 -30.42 -37.29 -1.38
C VAL A 498 -29.42 -36.81 -0.34
N SER A 499 -28.15 -36.66 -0.70
CA SER A 499 -27.10 -36.15 0.17
C SER A 499 -26.00 -35.47 -0.64
N TYR A 500 -25.23 -34.62 0.04
CA TYR A 500 -24.01 -34.03 -0.49
C TYR A 500 -22.92 -34.02 0.57
N GLU A 501 -21.66 -34.05 0.12
CA GLU A 501 -20.47 -33.85 0.95
C GLU A 501 -19.57 -32.79 0.28
N VAL A 502 -19.05 -31.86 1.08
CA VAL A 502 -18.10 -30.85 0.60
C VAL A 502 -16.69 -31.45 0.64
N LEU A 503 -16.12 -31.73 -0.53
CA LEU A 503 -14.78 -32.31 -0.66
C LEU A 503 -13.69 -31.24 -0.58
N SER A 504 -13.95 -30.04 -1.09
CA SER A 504 -12.99 -28.93 -1.10
C SER A 504 -13.70 -27.59 -1.21
N ASN A 505 -13.10 -26.56 -0.63
CA ASN A 505 -13.60 -25.19 -0.67
C ASN A 505 -12.45 -24.16 -0.72
N THR A 506 -11.96 -23.88 -1.92
CA THR A 506 -10.72 -23.11 -2.14
C THR A 506 -10.96 -21.82 -2.91
N VAL A 507 -10.02 -20.87 -2.81
CA VAL A 507 -9.99 -19.69 -3.70
C VAL A 507 -9.62 -20.15 -5.10
N SER A 508 -10.35 -19.70 -6.13
CA SER A 508 -10.04 -20.06 -7.51
C SER A 508 -9.05 -19.06 -8.12
N GLU A 509 -8.04 -19.58 -8.82
CA GLU A 509 -7.10 -18.78 -9.60
C GLU A 509 -7.64 -18.44 -11.00
N THR A 510 -8.71 -19.12 -11.43
CA THR A 510 -9.30 -18.93 -12.76
C THR A 510 -10.41 -17.88 -12.70
N LYS A 511 -10.27 -16.82 -13.52
CA LYS A 511 -11.24 -15.73 -13.62
C LYS A 511 -11.97 -15.77 -14.96
N LEU A 512 -13.25 -15.38 -14.97
CA LEU A 512 -14.03 -15.27 -16.20
C LEU A 512 -13.87 -13.87 -16.80
N ALA A 513 -13.80 -13.81 -18.14
CA ALA A 513 -13.70 -12.55 -18.86
C ALA A 513 -14.90 -11.63 -18.58
N GLY A 514 -14.62 -10.37 -18.23
CA GLY A 514 -15.62 -9.36 -17.85
C GLY A 514 -16.10 -9.41 -16.40
N LEU A 515 -15.52 -10.27 -15.55
CA LEU A 515 -15.82 -10.41 -14.12
C LEU A 515 -14.53 -10.49 -13.26
N GLU A 516 -13.40 -10.00 -13.76
CA GLU A 516 -12.06 -10.20 -13.19
C GLU A 516 -11.86 -9.53 -11.82
N ASP A 517 -12.69 -8.54 -11.50
CA ASP A 517 -12.63 -7.76 -10.27
C ASP A 517 -13.25 -8.46 -9.04
N TYR A 518 -13.94 -9.59 -9.25
CA TYR A 518 -14.56 -10.36 -8.17
C TYR A 518 -13.62 -11.40 -7.55
N ASN A 519 -13.90 -11.76 -6.29
CA ASN A 519 -13.25 -12.90 -5.63
C ASN A 519 -13.94 -14.19 -6.07
N TYR A 520 -13.15 -15.15 -6.56
CA TYR A 520 -13.65 -16.45 -7.03
C TYR A 520 -13.35 -17.56 -6.04
N TYR A 521 -14.27 -18.51 -5.97
CA TYR A 521 -14.14 -19.69 -5.13
C TYR A 521 -14.60 -20.94 -5.87
N ASP A 522 -13.85 -22.02 -5.74
CA ASP A 522 -14.20 -23.33 -6.27
C ASP A 522 -14.61 -24.24 -5.10
N VAL A 523 -15.86 -24.69 -5.14
CA VAL A 523 -16.42 -25.66 -4.18
C VAL A 523 -16.58 -27.00 -4.90
N ILE A 524 -15.90 -28.03 -4.43
CA ILE A 524 -16.02 -29.38 -4.97
C ILE A 524 -16.97 -30.17 -4.09
N LEU A 525 -18.01 -30.72 -4.69
CA LEU A 525 -19.07 -31.48 -4.03
C LEU A 525 -19.05 -32.93 -4.50
N HIS A 526 -19.25 -33.86 -3.57
CA HIS A 526 -19.76 -35.20 -3.86
C HIS A 526 -21.29 -35.17 -3.68
N LEU A 527 -22.03 -35.65 -4.68
CA LEU A 527 -23.48 -35.75 -4.65
C LEU A 527 -23.91 -37.20 -4.81
N GLN A 528 -24.90 -37.62 -4.02
CA GLN A 528 -25.49 -38.95 -4.09
C GLN A 528 -26.93 -38.89 -4.59
N PHE A 529 -27.25 -39.70 -5.60
CA PHE A 529 -28.60 -39.89 -6.10
C PHE A 529 -29.36 -40.94 -5.30
N ASN A 530 -30.69 -40.80 -5.25
CA ASN A 530 -31.61 -41.79 -4.66
C ASN A 530 -31.49 -43.19 -5.31
N HIS A 531 -31.19 -43.24 -6.60
CA HIS A 531 -30.89 -44.46 -7.35
C HIS A 531 -29.81 -44.15 -8.41
N LYS A 532 -29.41 -45.14 -9.20
CA LYS A 532 -28.46 -44.92 -10.29
C LYS A 532 -29.09 -43.93 -11.29
N SER A 533 -28.46 -42.76 -11.50
CA SER A 533 -28.98 -41.74 -12.41
C SER A 533 -29.16 -42.30 -13.81
N GLN A 534 -30.32 -42.03 -14.40
CA GLN A 534 -30.66 -42.52 -15.73
C GLN A 534 -29.84 -41.83 -16.83
N ILE A 535 -29.38 -40.60 -16.58
CA ILE A 535 -28.56 -39.83 -17.52
C ILE A 535 -27.07 -40.13 -17.32
N LEU A 536 -26.59 -40.04 -16.08
CA LEU A 536 -25.15 -40.13 -15.79
C LEU A 536 -24.68 -41.57 -15.54
N ASN A 537 -25.62 -42.54 -15.47
CA ASN A 537 -25.34 -43.96 -15.28
C ASN A 537 -24.46 -44.27 -14.05
N THR A 538 -24.59 -43.47 -13.00
CA THR A 538 -23.88 -43.62 -11.71
C THR A 538 -24.78 -43.18 -10.56
N LYS A 539 -24.52 -43.70 -9.35
CA LYS A 539 -25.23 -43.31 -8.13
C LYS A 539 -24.58 -42.11 -7.44
N ASP A 540 -23.29 -41.89 -7.68
CA ASP A 540 -22.49 -40.89 -7.00
C ASP A 540 -21.66 -40.11 -8.03
N ILE A 541 -21.65 -38.78 -7.90
CA ILE A 541 -20.94 -37.88 -8.81
C ILE A 541 -20.11 -36.86 -8.06
N SER A 542 -19.05 -36.35 -8.70
CA SER A 542 -18.31 -35.19 -8.23
C SER A 542 -18.54 -34.01 -9.17
N VAL A 543 -18.75 -32.82 -8.60
CA VAL A 543 -18.93 -31.57 -9.36
C VAL A 543 -18.15 -30.44 -8.73
N THR A 544 -17.61 -29.55 -9.58
CA THR A 544 -16.98 -28.30 -9.15
C THR A 544 -17.92 -27.15 -9.46
N ILE A 545 -18.31 -26.41 -8.43
CA ILE A 545 -19.14 -25.21 -8.54
C ILE A 545 -18.27 -23.99 -8.29
N ARG A 546 -18.23 -23.08 -9.26
CA ARG A 546 -17.47 -21.83 -9.16
C ARG A 546 -18.39 -20.68 -8.79
N LEU A 547 -18.00 -19.95 -7.76
CA LEU A 547 -18.78 -18.86 -7.19
C LEU A 547 -18.00 -17.55 -7.24
N ILE A 548 -18.72 -16.44 -7.40
CA ILE A 548 -18.20 -15.09 -7.16
C ILE A 548 -18.87 -14.47 -5.94
N ASP A 549 -18.14 -13.64 -5.22
CA ASP A 549 -18.68 -12.79 -4.16
C ASP A 549 -18.96 -11.37 -4.70
N LYS A 550 -20.24 -11.01 -4.79
CA LYS A 550 -20.68 -9.67 -5.23
C LYS A 550 -21.65 -9.10 -4.20
N ASN A 551 -21.28 -7.95 -3.62
CA ASN A 551 -22.08 -7.24 -2.61
C ASN A 551 -22.49 -8.14 -1.44
N HIS A 552 -21.56 -8.98 -0.98
CA HIS A 552 -21.74 -9.96 0.10
C HIS A 552 -22.68 -11.15 -0.22
N LYS A 553 -23.21 -11.27 -1.45
CA LYS A 553 -23.96 -12.44 -1.94
C LYS A 553 -23.07 -13.31 -2.82
N TYR A 554 -23.12 -14.62 -2.64
CA TYR A 554 -22.45 -15.56 -3.53
C TYR A 554 -23.35 -15.92 -4.72
N TYR A 555 -22.78 -15.89 -5.92
CA TYR A 555 -23.45 -16.29 -7.16
C TYR A 555 -22.64 -17.36 -7.87
N VAL A 556 -23.31 -18.37 -8.40
CA VAL A 556 -22.69 -19.38 -9.28
C VAL A 556 -22.44 -18.75 -10.64
N VAL A 557 -21.24 -18.96 -11.19
CA VAL A 557 -20.84 -18.43 -12.50
C VAL A 557 -20.42 -19.50 -13.48
N SER A 558 -20.06 -20.68 -13.00
CA SER A 558 -19.81 -21.86 -13.82
C SER A 558 -19.91 -23.12 -12.98
N TYR A 559 -20.18 -24.25 -13.63
CA TYR A 559 -20.11 -25.57 -13.01
C TYR A 559 -19.34 -26.52 -13.93
N SER A 560 -18.74 -27.55 -13.36
CA SER A 560 -18.03 -28.61 -14.09
C SER A 560 -18.38 -29.97 -13.49
N TYR A 561 -18.75 -30.91 -14.34
CA TYR A 561 -18.91 -32.32 -13.97
C TYR A 561 -17.53 -32.99 -13.96
N ASN A 562 -17.11 -33.53 -12.81
CA ASN A 562 -15.80 -34.15 -12.65
C ASN A 562 -15.81 -35.67 -12.91
N GLY A 563 -16.99 -36.27 -13.12
CA GLY A 563 -17.15 -37.71 -13.30
C GLY A 563 -17.89 -38.42 -12.15
N PRO A 564 -18.01 -39.76 -12.22
CA PRO A 564 -18.44 -40.58 -11.09
C PRO A 564 -17.52 -40.37 -9.89
N TYR A 565 -18.09 -40.24 -8.69
CA TYR A 565 -17.28 -40.13 -7.48
C TYR A 565 -16.64 -41.49 -7.16
N VAL A 566 -15.30 -41.51 -7.16
CA VAL A 566 -14.52 -42.65 -6.67
C VAL A 566 -14.00 -42.25 -5.31
N LYS A 567 -14.47 -42.94 -4.26
CA LYS A 567 -13.94 -42.74 -2.91
C LYS A 567 -12.43 -42.97 -2.96
N PRO A 568 -11.58 -42.08 -2.43
CA PRO A 568 -10.16 -42.37 -2.30
C PRO A 568 -10.04 -43.71 -1.57
N ASN A 569 -9.34 -44.68 -2.16
CA ASN A 569 -9.04 -45.91 -1.44
C ASN A 569 -8.35 -45.52 -0.12
N ASP A 570 -8.78 -46.14 0.98
CA ASP A 570 -7.96 -46.22 2.20
C ASP A 570 -6.73 -47.09 1.86
N ASP A 571 -5.73 -46.50 1.19
CA ASP A 571 -4.39 -47.05 0.98
C ASP A 571 -3.33 -46.07 1.48
#